data_AF-A0A836GKJ5-F1
#
_entry.id   AF-A0A836GKJ5-F1
#
_cell.length_a   1.000
_cell.length_b   1.000
_cell.length_c   1.000
_cell.angle_alpha   90.00
_cell.angle_beta   90.00
_cell.angle_gamma   90.00
#
_symmetry.space_group_name_H-M   'P 1'
#
loop_
_entity.id
_entity.type
_entity.pdbx_description
1 polymer ?
#
loop_
_entity_poly.entity_id
_entity_poly.type
_entity_poly.pdbx_seq_one_letter_code
_entity_poly.pdbx_strand_id
1 'polypeptide(L)' 'PHTSLITRQKLQELGWEVLMHPPYNPDIVPSDYHLFRSLKWQNIIENNGAYLV' A
#
# COMPACT_ATOMS: atom_id res chain seq x y z
N PRO A 1 -13.37 7.90 0.62
CA PRO A 1 -12.05 7.23 0.71
C PRO A 1 -10.95 8.02 -0.06
N HIS A 2 -9.80 8.22 0.61
CA HIS A 2 -8.59 9.01 0.30
C HIS A 2 -8.75 10.45 -0.25
N THR A 3 -9.70 10.72 -1.14
CA THR A 3 -10.00 12.04 -1.71
C THR A 3 -11.26 12.69 -1.15
N SER A 4 -11.97 12.02 -0.23
CA SER A 4 -13.20 12.54 0.39
C SER A 4 -12.97 13.80 1.21
N LEU A 5 -13.99 14.67 1.28
CA LEU A 5 -13.92 15.95 1.99
C LEU A 5 -13.49 15.79 3.46
N ILE A 6 -14.10 14.84 4.18
CA ILE A 6 -13.78 14.55 5.59
C ILE A 6 -12.29 14.20 5.75
N THR A 7 -11.76 13.38 4.84
CA THR A 7 -10.34 12.96 4.87
C THR A 7 -9.42 14.15 4.60
N ARG A 8 -9.75 15.01 3.63
CA ARG A 8 -8.97 16.20 3.29
C ARG A 8 -8.96 17.22 4.43
N GLN A 9 -10.11 17.48 5.03
CA GLN A 9 -10.24 18.35 6.20
C GLN A 9 -9.38 17.83 7.34
N LYS A 10 -9.41 16.52 7.61
CA LYS A 10 -8.60 15.96 8.68
C LYS A 10 -7.11 16.06 8.42
N LEU A 11 -6.66 15.83 7.19
CA LEU A 11 -5.25 15.99 6.81
C LEU A 11 -4.79 17.44 6.98
N GLN A 12 -5.64 18.40 6.65
CA GLN A 12 -5.35 19.82 6.85
C GLN A 12 -5.28 20.20 8.34
N GLU A 13 -6.21 19.70 9.17
CA GLU A 13 -6.16 19.89 10.63
C GLU A 13 -4.87 19.35 11.25
N LEU A 14 -4.37 18.22 10.73
CA LEU A 14 -3.13 17.60 11.17
C LEU A 14 -1.88 18.27 10.58
N GLY A 15 -2.03 19.18 9.62
CA GLY A 15 -0.92 19.84 8.92
C GLY A 15 -0.12 18.91 8.02
N TRP A 16 -0.72 17.82 7.54
CA TRP A 16 -0.02 16.83 6.72
C TRP A 16 -0.07 17.22 5.24
N GLU A 17 1.11 17.27 4.61
CA GLU A 17 1.22 17.47 3.18
C GLU A 17 0.82 16.20 2.42
N VAL A 18 -0.03 16.36 1.40
CA VAL A 18 -0.45 15.26 0.53
C VAL A 18 0.42 15.26 -0.71
N LEU A 19 1.32 14.28 -0.81
CA LEU A 19 2.15 14.09 -2.01
C LEU A 19 1.28 13.72 -3.21
N MET A 20 1.57 14.34 -4.37
CA MET A 20 0.89 14.01 -5.61
C MET A 20 1.22 12.57 -6.02
N HIS A 21 0.17 11.77 -6.21
CA HIS A 21 0.26 10.39 -6.66
C HIS A 21 -0.51 10.23 -7.99
N PRO A 22 0.15 9.77 -9.07
CA PRO A 22 -0.53 9.53 -10.35
C PRO A 22 -1.49 8.35 -10.27
N PRO A 23 -2.64 8.38 -10.95
CA PRO A 23 -3.58 7.26 -10.93
C PRO A 23 -2.94 5.99 -11.53
N TYR A 24 -3.17 4.83 -10.89
CA TYR A 24 -2.74 3.49 -11.33
C TYR A 24 -1.22 3.22 -11.40
N ASN A 25 -0.43 3.74 -10.45
CA ASN A 25 1.02 3.50 -10.40
C ASN A 25 1.46 2.70 -9.15
N PRO A 26 1.20 1.37 -9.11
CA PRO A 26 1.60 0.54 -7.97
C PRO A 26 3.12 0.49 -7.77
N ASP A 27 3.92 0.69 -8.83
CA ASP A 27 5.38 0.72 -8.74
C ASP A 27 5.93 1.99 -8.05
N ILE A 28 5.10 3.05 -7.94
CA ILE A 28 5.47 4.31 -7.26
C ILE A 28 5.14 4.24 -5.78
N VAL A 29 4.22 3.34 -5.37
CA VAL A 29 3.78 3.23 -3.98
C VAL A 29 4.67 2.21 -3.26
N PRO A 30 5.51 2.63 -2.29
CA PRO A 30 6.44 1.71 -1.63
C PRO A 30 5.72 0.58 -0.87
N SER A 31 4.53 0.84 -0.32
CA SER A 31 3.73 -0.20 0.34
C SER A 31 3.27 -1.28 -0.63
N ASP A 32 2.82 -0.90 -1.82
CA ASP A 32 2.30 -1.85 -2.82
C ASP A 32 3.42 -2.66 -3.44
N TYR A 33 4.50 -2.00 -3.86
CA TYR A 33 5.63 -2.65 -4.53
C TYR A 33 6.50 -3.49 -3.60
N HIS A 34 6.79 -2.98 -2.39
CA HIS A 34 7.73 -3.63 -1.47
C HIS A 34 7.01 -4.44 -0.41
N LEU A 35 6.18 -3.81 0.42
CA LEU A 35 5.58 -4.46 1.59
C LEU A 35 4.57 -5.54 1.19
N PHE A 36 3.53 -5.18 0.45
CA PHE A 36 2.45 -6.12 0.10
C PHE A 36 2.93 -7.23 -0.84
N ARG A 37 3.88 -6.95 -1.74
CA ARG A 37 4.51 -8.03 -2.53
C ARG A 37 5.31 -8.98 -1.66
N SER A 38 6.12 -8.47 -0.73
CA SER A 38 6.92 -9.33 0.16
C SER A 38 6.02 -10.19 1.06
N LEU A 39 4.96 -9.59 1.62
CA LEU A 39 3.96 -10.31 2.40
C LEU A 39 3.23 -11.36 1.56
N LYS A 40 2.88 -11.06 0.31
CA LYS A 40 2.28 -12.04 -0.60
C LYS A 40 3.23 -13.21 -0.85
N TRP A 41 4.52 -12.95 -1.06
CA TRP A 41 5.52 -14.01 -1.24
C TRP A 41 5.70 -14.85 0.02
N GLN A 42 5.76 -14.24 1.20
CA GLN A 42 5.82 -14.97 2.47
C GLN A 42 4.59 -15.84 2.67
N ASN A 43 3.38 -15.31 2.47
CA ASN A 43 2.15 -16.10 2.54
C ASN A 43 2.18 -17.25 1.54
N ILE A 44 2.65 -17.04 0.31
CA ILE A 44 2.78 -18.11 -0.69
C ILE A 44 3.75 -19.19 -0.21
N ILE A 45 4.90 -18.81 0.36
CA ILE A 45 5.89 -19.76 0.88
C ILE A 45 5.34 -20.53 2.10
N GLU A 46 4.67 -19.85 3.01
CA GLU A 46 4.08 -20.43 4.22
C GLU A 46 2.92 -21.38 3.91
N ASN A 47 2.10 -21.07 2.90
CA ASN A 47 0.95 -21.89 2.51
C ASN A 47 1.30 -22.99 1.50
N ASN A 48 2.35 -22.82 0.68
CA ASN A 48 2.79 -23.81 -0.32
C ASN A 48 4.07 -24.57 0.06
N GLY A 49 4.64 -24.33 1.25
CA GLY A 49 5.84 -25.00 1.77
C GLY A 49 5.70 -26.53 1.98
N ALA A 50 4.53 -27.11 1.69
CA ALA A 50 4.29 -28.55 1.71
C ALA A 50 4.56 -29.27 0.36
N TYR A 51 4.92 -28.55 -0.73
CA TYR A 51 5.07 -29.14 -2.07
C TYR A 51 6.49 -29.08 -2.65
N LEU A 52 7.49 -28.62 -1.89
CA LEU A 52 8.89 -28.50 -2.36
C LEU A 52 9.91 -29.22 -1.46
N VAL A 53 9.53 -30.37 -0.88
CA VAL A 53 10.45 -31.39 -0.34
C VAL A 53 10.16 -32.72 -1.03
#